data_AF-R7UFN8-F1
#
_entry.id   AF-R7UFN8-F1
#
_cell.length_a   1.000
_cell.length_b   1.000
_cell.length_c   1.000
_cell.angle_alpha   90.00
_cell.angle_beta   90.00
_cell.angle_gamma   90.00
#
_symmetry.space_group_name_H-M   'P 1'
#
loop_
_entity.id
_entity.type
_entity.pdbx_description
1 polymer ?
#
loop_
_entity_poly.entity_id
_entity_poly.type
_entity_poly.pdbx_seq_one_letter_code
_entity_poly.pdbx_strand_id
1 'polypeptide(L)'
;IVGTVAVLCYMNAMHGDFVHDDLKAIVSNADVTGEVAVAEVFVHDFWGSDIRSNTSHKSYRPLTTLTFRATHAVFGLHPLAFHVVNVALHVIVTSLLHMFMREIDKASREGALAASLLFAVHPIHTEAVTGLVGRADVLCAAFFLSCLMAYMQAIRPNTRSRNGWLLVSVLMATGSMLSKEHGITSLALCGLIEVTDKIRSLYAQWEEVACSLLAEAVLSRILCDHSQGALLVWCRWWLMGEKLPTFTEQDNPAAFHPNCITRILTRLYVYSLNLRLLVFPSQLSHDWSANSIALVHSIFDVRNWQTLFAFGIVSCVAWAASKEAVYKRQPSLLLSLGVLVLPFIPASGLLFTVGFVLAERVLYIPRHAQPGFCALFGCALSRVNIVSSKQKLVFLITLCSLFGVKTVLRNRAWQNRDSLIRSGLHVLPHNAKLHYNFGNLLKDTERPIEAMNHYEKAIKYWPEYPSAHNNLGTLLSSMDASLAEQHFRSAVKQASCHSNALFNLG
;
A
#
# COMPACT_ATOMS: atom_id res chain seq x y z
N ILE A 1 15.63 20.68 -0.86
CA ILE A 1 14.24 21.12 -0.59
C ILE A 1 13.33 19.92 -0.34
N VAL A 2 12.99 19.11 -1.36
CA VAL A 2 12.04 17.98 -1.21
C VAL A 2 12.44 17.04 -0.06
N GLY A 3 13.69 16.54 -0.05
CA GLY A 3 14.17 15.68 1.02
C GLY A 3 14.15 16.34 2.41
N THR A 4 14.48 17.63 2.49
CA THR A 4 14.41 18.39 3.74
C THR A 4 12.97 18.48 4.26
N VAL A 5 12.00 18.77 3.39
CA VAL A 5 10.58 18.81 3.74
C VAL A 5 10.09 17.44 4.21
N ALA A 6 10.48 16.37 3.52
CA ALA A 6 10.17 15.00 3.93
C ALA A 6 10.70 14.70 5.35
N VAL A 7 11.96 15.02 5.64
CA VAL A 7 12.54 14.82 6.99
C VAL A 7 11.77 15.63 8.05
N LEU A 8 11.47 16.90 7.78
CA LEU A 8 10.74 17.75 8.73
C LEU A 8 9.34 17.21 9.06
N CYS A 9 8.62 16.66 8.07
CA CYS A 9 7.31 16.07 8.28
C CYS A 9 7.33 14.78 9.11
N TYR A 10 8.44 14.03 9.10
CA TYR A 10 8.56 12.73 9.78
C TYR A 10 9.52 12.74 10.98
N MET A 11 10.11 13.89 11.33
CA MET A 11 11.05 13.99 12.46
C MET A 11 10.42 13.56 13.79
N ASN A 12 9.13 13.83 14.00
CA ASN A 12 8.44 13.39 15.21
C ASN A 12 8.10 11.89 15.24
N ALA A 13 8.16 11.20 14.10
CA ALA A 13 7.98 9.75 14.02
C ALA A 13 9.17 8.97 14.60
N MET A 14 10.35 9.59 14.69
CA MET A 14 11.57 8.94 15.18
C MET A 14 11.52 8.52 16.66
N HIS A 15 10.57 9.05 17.42
CA HIS A 15 10.37 8.75 18.84
C HIS A 15 9.24 7.72 19.07
N GLY A 16 8.85 6.97 18.03
CA GLY A 16 7.85 5.91 18.15
C GLY A 16 8.44 4.58 18.65
N ASP A 17 7.57 3.76 19.23
CA ASP A 17 7.87 2.38 19.62
C ASP A 17 7.43 1.39 18.53
N PHE A 18 7.82 0.11 18.67
CA PHE A 18 7.26 -0.97 17.85
C PHE A 18 5.77 -1.14 18.15
N VAL A 19 4.90 -0.97 17.14
CA VAL A 19 3.44 -1.03 17.31
C VAL A 19 2.78 -2.00 16.34
N HIS A 20 1.66 -2.58 16.78
CA HIS A 20 0.80 -3.42 15.94
C HIS A 20 1.55 -4.57 15.23
N ASP A 21 1.65 -4.54 13.90
CA ASP A 21 2.29 -5.56 13.07
C ASP A 21 3.81 -5.62 13.30
N ASP A 22 4.43 -4.54 13.78
CA ASP A 22 5.88 -4.46 14.03
C ASP A 22 6.32 -5.49 15.08
N LEU A 23 5.46 -5.78 16.06
CA LEU A 23 5.73 -6.75 17.10
C LEU A 23 5.95 -8.15 16.52
N LYS A 24 5.11 -8.55 15.56
CA LYS A 24 5.20 -9.88 14.95
C LYS A 24 6.26 -9.94 13.86
N ALA A 25 6.33 -8.92 13.01
CA ALA A 25 7.20 -8.93 11.84
C ALA A 25 8.68 -8.65 12.16
N ILE A 26 8.95 -7.92 13.25
CA ILE A 26 10.30 -7.47 13.61
C ILE A 26 10.72 -8.05 14.96
N VAL A 27 9.97 -7.77 16.03
CA VAL A 27 10.41 -8.05 17.41
C VAL A 27 10.44 -9.55 17.71
N SER A 28 9.36 -10.27 17.37
CA SER A 28 9.26 -11.71 17.63
C SER A 28 9.66 -12.59 16.44
N ASN A 29 10.28 -12.00 15.41
CA ASN A 29 10.60 -12.72 14.18
C ASN A 29 12.04 -13.25 14.21
N ALA A 30 12.19 -14.57 14.30
CA ALA A 30 13.48 -15.25 14.33
C ALA A 30 14.38 -14.93 13.10
N ASP A 31 13.76 -14.67 11.94
CA ASP A 31 14.49 -14.28 10.72
C ASP A 31 15.21 -12.94 10.89
N VAL A 32 14.60 -12.03 11.66
CA VAL A 32 15.09 -10.67 11.92
C VAL A 32 16.06 -10.64 13.09
N THR A 33 15.74 -11.34 14.19
CA THR A 33 16.61 -11.40 15.37
C THR A 33 17.92 -12.13 15.09
N GLY A 34 17.95 -12.96 14.03
CA GLY A 34 19.15 -13.67 13.59
C GLY A 34 19.33 -15.04 14.24
N GLU A 35 18.30 -15.54 14.91
CA GLU A 35 18.26 -16.87 15.51
C GLU A 35 18.34 -17.99 14.47
N VAL A 36 17.86 -17.73 13.25
CA VAL A 36 17.95 -18.67 12.11
C VAL A 36 18.95 -18.20 11.05
N ALA A 37 19.44 -19.13 10.23
CA ALA A 37 20.39 -18.83 9.16
C ALA A 37 19.78 -17.87 8.12
N VAL A 38 20.63 -17.07 7.45
CA VAL A 38 20.18 -16.09 6.44
C VAL A 38 19.46 -16.77 5.26
N ALA A 39 19.80 -18.03 4.96
CA ALA A 39 19.16 -18.80 3.90
C ALA A 39 17.67 -19.08 4.17
N GLU A 40 17.27 -19.21 5.45
CA GLU A 40 15.88 -19.50 5.84
C GLU A 40 14.91 -18.38 5.47
N VAL A 41 15.41 -17.14 5.38
CA VAL A 41 14.63 -15.96 4.97
C VAL A 41 14.01 -16.13 3.57
N PHE A 42 14.57 -16.99 2.72
CA PHE A 42 14.05 -17.28 1.38
C PHE A 42 12.99 -18.40 1.35
N VAL A 43 12.77 -19.08 2.46
CA VAL A 43 11.78 -20.16 2.60
C VAL A 43 10.66 -19.76 3.58
N HIS A 44 10.91 -18.79 4.45
CA HIS A 44 9.88 -18.22 5.32
C HIS A 44 9.04 -17.12 4.64
N ASP A 45 7.84 -16.92 5.16
CA ASP A 45 7.03 -15.75 4.89
C ASP A 45 7.50 -14.53 5.69
N PHE A 46 6.94 -13.36 5.37
CA PHE A 46 7.26 -12.08 6.02
C PHE A 46 7.12 -12.10 7.56
N TRP A 47 6.38 -13.05 8.12
CA TRP A 47 6.11 -13.15 9.55
C TRP A 47 6.96 -14.21 10.26
N GLY A 48 7.89 -14.85 9.54
CA GLY A 48 8.80 -15.86 10.08
C GLY A 48 8.26 -17.29 10.10
N SER A 49 7.19 -17.58 9.35
CA SER A 49 6.64 -18.95 9.23
C SER A 49 6.99 -19.56 7.89
N ASP A 50 7.20 -20.88 7.82
CA ASP A 50 7.43 -21.59 6.55
C ASP A 50 6.36 -21.27 5.52
N ILE A 51 6.78 -20.73 4.36
CA ILE A 51 5.87 -20.28 3.30
C ILE A 51 5.04 -21.42 2.73
N ARG A 52 5.47 -22.68 2.82
CA ARG A 52 4.74 -23.85 2.34
C ARG A 52 3.68 -24.32 3.32
N SER A 53 3.75 -23.93 4.59
CA SER A 53 2.74 -24.25 5.60
C SER A 53 1.35 -23.77 5.20
N ASN A 54 0.31 -24.51 5.61
CA ASN A 54 -1.09 -24.12 5.42
C ASN A 54 -1.51 -22.94 6.32
N THR A 55 -0.78 -22.70 7.41
CA THR A 55 -1.04 -21.58 8.34
C THR A 55 -0.29 -20.30 7.96
N SER A 56 0.56 -20.35 6.93
CA SER A 56 1.31 -19.19 6.45
C SER A 56 0.39 -18.16 5.81
N HIS A 57 0.73 -16.89 6.00
CA HIS A 57 0.05 -15.77 5.33
C HIS A 57 0.45 -15.68 3.83
N LYS A 58 1.42 -16.49 3.39
CA LYS A 58 1.93 -16.54 2.01
C LYS A 58 2.50 -15.19 1.49
N SER A 59 2.84 -14.29 2.42
CA SER A 59 3.44 -12.99 2.11
C SER A 59 4.96 -13.14 1.93
N TYR A 60 5.41 -13.37 0.70
CA TYR A 60 6.83 -13.48 0.38
C TYR A 60 7.50 -12.11 0.18
N ARG A 61 8.36 -11.70 1.12
CA ARG A 61 9.04 -10.39 1.16
C ARG A 61 10.48 -10.46 1.72
N PRO A 62 11.34 -11.36 1.20
CA PRO A 62 12.65 -11.66 1.79
C PRO A 62 13.57 -10.45 1.85
N LEU A 63 13.55 -9.57 0.84
CA LEU A 63 14.44 -8.40 0.82
C LEU A 63 14.11 -7.44 1.97
N THR A 64 12.83 -7.24 2.26
CA THR A 64 12.39 -6.43 3.39
C THR A 64 12.87 -7.03 4.72
N THR A 65 12.67 -8.34 4.92
CA THR A 65 13.13 -9.05 6.12
C THR A 65 14.65 -8.94 6.30
N LEU A 66 15.42 -9.09 5.21
CA LEU A 66 16.87 -8.89 5.24
C LEU A 66 17.27 -7.47 5.64
N THR A 67 16.53 -6.44 5.20
CA THR A 67 16.82 -5.06 5.65
C THR A 67 16.51 -4.86 7.14
N PHE A 68 15.48 -5.52 7.68
CA PHE A 68 15.22 -5.51 9.12
C PHE A 68 16.35 -6.22 9.88
N ARG A 69 16.74 -7.41 9.42
CA ARG A 69 17.86 -8.17 10.00
C ARG A 69 19.16 -7.38 9.97
N ALA A 70 19.47 -6.68 8.87
CA ALA A 70 20.65 -5.83 8.77
C ALA A 70 20.60 -4.64 9.75
N THR A 71 19.41 -4.04 9.96
CA THR A 71 19.24 -2.97 10.96
C THR A 71 19.45 -3.52 12.37
N HIS A 72 18.84 -4.68 12.66
CA HIS A 72 18.97 -5.37 13.94
C HIS A 72 20.42 -5.80 14.23
N ALA A 73 21.15 -6.31 13.24
CA ALA A 73 22.53 -6.74 13.40
C ALA A 73 23.48 -5.60 13.78
N VAL A 74 23.19 -4.36 13.35
CA VAL A 74 24.03 -3.18 13.62
C VAL A 74 23.59 -2.42 14.87
N PHE A 75 22.27 -2.30 15.09
CA PHE A 75 21.70 -1.41 16.11
C PHE A 75 20.85 -2.14 17.17
N GLY A 76 20.71 -3.45 17.11
CA GLY A 76 19.78 -4.21 17.95
C GLY A 76 18.32 -3.82 17.73
N LEU A 77 17.45 -4.13 18.71
CA LEU A 77 16.02 -3.77 18.70
C LEU A 77 15.77 -2.34 19.19
N HIS A 78 16.52 -1.35 18.69
CA HIS A 78 16.29 0.06 18.99
C HIS A 78 15.34 0.70 17.94
N PRO A 79 14.09 1.09 18.29
CA PRO A 79 13.10 1.59 17.34
C PRO A 79 13.59 2.77 16.48
N LEU A 80 14.38 3.67 17.08
CA LEU A 80 14.95 4.83 16.42
C LEU A 80 15.69 4.47 15.11
N ALA A 81 16.52 3.44 15.13
CA ALA A 81 17.28 3.01 13.95
C ALA A 81 16.33 2.56 12.82
N PHE A 82 15.25 1.87 13.17
CA PHE A 82 14.28 1.41 12.19
C PHE A 82 13.49 2.57 11.57
N HIS A 83 13.11 3.58 12.38
CA HIS A 83 12.44 4.78 11.88
C HIS A 83 13.36 5.62 11.00
N VAL A 84 14.63 5.81 11.38
CA VAL A 84 15.60 6.57 10.58
C VAL A 84 15.77 5.94 9.19
N VAL A 85 15.87 4.61 9.09
CA VAL A 85 15.96 3.92 7.81
C VAL A 85 14.69 4.14 6.97
N ASN A 86 13.49 4.06 7.55
CA ASN A 86 12.25 4.29 6.79
C ASN A 86 12.13 5.74 6.29
N VAL A 87 12.51 6.73 7.12
CA VAL A 87 12.53 8.14 6.71
C VAL A 87 13.56 8.39 5.61
N ALA A 88 14.75 7.79 5.72
CA ALA A 88 15.78 7.87 4.69
C ALA A 88 15.30 7.26 3.36
N LEU A 89 14.65 6.09 3.40
CA LEU A 89 14.03 5.48 2.23
C LEU A 89 12.94 6.37 1.62
N HIS A 90 12.11 7.03 2.43
CA HIS A 90 11.11 7.98 1.93
C HIS A 90 11.76 9.21 1.25
N VAL A 91 12.89 9.71 1.77
CA VAL A 91 13.69 10.76 1.11
C VAL A 91 14.23 10.28 -0.25
N ILE A 92 14.69 9.04 -0.34
CA ILE A 92 15.13 8.44 -1.61
C ILE A 92 13.97 8.36 -2.60
N VAL A 93 12.81 7.84 -2.17
CA VAL A 93 11.61 7.71 -3.02
C VAL A 93 11.13 9.07 -3.53
N THR A 94 11.04 10.08 -2.66
CA THR A 94 10.62 11.44 -3.06
C THR A 94 11.60 12.07 -4.06
N SER A 95 12.90 11.80 -3.90
CA SER A 95 13.95 12.26 -4.82
C SER A 95 13.89 11.54 -6.17
N LEU A 96 13.71 10.22 -6.17
CA LEU A 96 13.51 9.42 -7.38
C LEU A 96 12.24 9.84 -8.12
N LEU A 97 11.15 10.13 -7.40
CA LEU A 97 9.92 10.64 -8.01
C LEU A 97 10.16 12.01 -8.66
N HIS A 98 10.90 12.91 -8.01
CA HIS A 98 11.28 14.18 -8.61
C HIS A 98 12.06 13.96 -9.92
N MET A 99 13.05 13.07 -9.92
CA MET A 99 13.84 12.74 -11.11
C MET A 99 12.97 12.13 -12.22
N PHE A 100 12.11 11.16 -11.89
CA PHE A 100 11.16 10.57 -12.82
C PHE A 100 10.25 11.63 -13.45
N MET A 101 9.72 12.57 -12.66
CA MET A 101 8.90 13.67 -13.15
C MET A 101 9.65 14.60 -14.11
N ARG A 102 10.92 14.89 -13.81
CA ARG A 102 11.79 15.69 -14.70
C ARG A 102 12.05 15.00 -16.04
N GLU A 103 11.98 13.67 -16.07
CA GLU A 103 12.15 12.87 -17.27
C GLU A 103 10.88 12.77 -18.12
N ILE A 104 9.72 12.54 -17.49
CA ILE A 104 8.45 12.40 -18.22
C ILE A 104 7.84 13.75 -18.65
N ASP A 105 8.03 14.82 -17.87
CA ASP A 105 7.56 16.18 -18.17
C ASP A 105 8.74 17.17 -18.19
N LYS A 106 9.59 17.03 -19.20
CA LYS A 106 10.81 17.84 -19.36
C LYS A 106 10.54 19.35 -19.37
N ALA A 107 9.34 19.76 -19.82
CA ALA A 107 8.94 21.14 -19.97
C ALA A 107 8.64 21.83 -18.63
N SER A 108 8.24 21.08 -17.59
CA SER A 108 7.81 21.69 -16.32
C SER A 108 8.70 21.32 -15.12
N ARG A 109 9.59 22.25 -14.76
CA ARG A 109 10.30 22.20 -13.46
C ARG A 109 9.34 22.36 -12.27
N GLU A 110 8.37 23.26 -12.43
CA GLU A 110 7.36 23.57 -11.40
C GLU A 110 6.47 22.35 -11.11
N GLY A 111 6.01 21.64 -12.15
CA GLY A 111 5.18 20.45 -12.01
C GLY A 111 5.92 19.30 -11.31
N ALA A 112 7.19 19.07 -11.65
CA ALA A 112 8.01 18.07 -10.98
C ALA A 112 8.24 18.39 -9.49
N LEU A 113 8.49 19.66 -9.17
CA LEU A 113 8.64 20.10 -7.78
C LEU A 113 7.30 19.96 -7.03
N ALA A 114 6.19 20.35 -7.62
CA ALA A 114 4.86 20.23 -7.01
C ALA A 114 4.48 18.77 -6.73
N ALA A 115 4.69 17.86 -7.69
CA ALA A 115 4.44 16.44 -7.51
C ALA A 115 5.26 15.84 -6.36
N SER A 116 6.57 16.10 -6.37
CA SER A 116 7.49 15.55 -5.36
C SER A 116 7.28 16.15 -3.96
N LEU A 117 6.97 17.45 -3.84
CA LEU A 117 6.62 18.06 -2.56
C LEU A 117 5.29 17.54 -2.02
N LEU A 118 4.27 17.41 -2.87
CA LEU A 118 2.98 16.86 -2.46
C LEU A 118 3.13 15.41 -1.96
N PHE A 119 3.92 14.60 -2.66
CA PHE A 119 4.23 13.23 -2.25
C PHE A 119 5.00 13.19 -0.91
N ALA A 120 5.96 14.09 -0.71
CA ALA A 120 6.76 14.14 0.53
C ALA A 120 5.94 14.45 1.79
N VAL A 121 4.86 15.23 1.67
CA VAL A 121 4.08 15.73 2.81
C VAL A 121 2.74 15.02 3.00
N HIS A 122 2.38 14.07 2.13
CA HIS A 122 1.02 13.56 2.08
C HIS A 122 0.66 12.71 3.31
N PRO A 123 -0.44 13.00 4.04
CA PRO A 123 -0.82 12.30 5.28
C PRO A 123 -1.04 10.80 5.13
N ILE A 124 -1.49 10.37 3.94
CA ILE A 124 -1.70 8.96 3.60
C ILE A 124 -0.43 8.12 3.72
N HIS A 125 0.74 8.77 3.64
CA HIS A 125 2.04 8.11 3.70
C HIS A 125 2.46 7.73 5.11
N THR A 126 1.78 8.26 6.12
CA THR A 126 2.16 8.08 7.53
C THR A 126 2.26 6.62 7.93
N GLU A 127 1.30 5.77 7.54
CA GLU A 127 1.34 4.35 7.90
C GLU A 127 2.57 3.64 7.35
N ALA A 128 3.02 3.96 6.14
CA ALA A 128 4.15 3.24 5.55
C ALA A 128 5.53 3.84 5.84
N VAL A 129 5.60 5.13 6.21
CA VAL A 129 6.86 5.75 6.65
C VAL A 129 7.05 5.56 8.15
N THR A 130 6.01 5.85 8.93
CA THR A 130 6.08 5.82 10.40
C THR A 130 5.87 4.41 10.94
N GLY A 131 4.94 3.63 10.39
CA GLY A 131 4.82 2.20 10.72
C GLY A 131 6.04 1.44 10.18
N LEU A 132 6.73 0.68 11.04
CA LEU A 132 8.03 0.12 10.68
C LEU A 132 7.91 -0.98 9.64
N VAL A 133 6.88 -1.83 9.73
CA VAL A 133 6.48 -2.83 8.71
C VAL A 133 6.23 -2.20 7.34
N GLY A 134 5.88 -0.91 7.30
CA GLY A 134 5.79 -0.10 6.09
C GLY A 134 7.08 -0.03 5.27
N ARG A 135 8.22 -0.50 5.81
CA ARG A 135 9.48 -0.65 5.07
C ARG A 135 9.30 -1.42 3.76
N ALA A 136 8.46 -2.46 3.76
CA ALA A 136 8.15 -3.23 2.56
C ALA A 136 7.61 -2.35 1.43
N ASP A 137 6.78 -1.38 1.80
CA ASP A 137 6.29 -0.37 0.90
C ASP A 137 7.45 0.51 0.43
N VAL A 138 8.01 1.38 1.28
CA VAL A 138 9.02 2.38 0.86
C VAL A 138 10.16 1.78 0.02
N LEU A 139 10.62 0.59 0.37
CA LEU A 139 11.66 -0.13 -0.35
C LEU A 139 11.22 -0.55 -1.75
N CYS A 140 10.00 -1.11 -1.87
CA CYS A 140 9.41 -1.46 -3.15
C CYS A 140 9.28 -0.23 -4.06
N ALA A 141 8.88 0.96 -3.57
CA ALA A 141 8.84 2.16 -4.42
C ALA A 141 10.22 2.63 -4.88
N ALA A 142 11.24 2.54 -4.02
CA ALA A 142 12.58 2.94 -4.40
C ALA A 142 13.07 2.09 -5.59
N PHE A 143 12.90 0.76 -5.49
CA PHE A 143 13.21 -0.15 -6.58
C PHE A 143 12.30 0.04 -7.80
N PHE A 144 11.00 0.27 -7.60
CA PHE A 144 10.03 0.51 -8.66
C PHE A 144 10.38 1.73 -9.51
N LEU A 145 10.63 2.88 -8.88
CA LEU A 145 11.01 4.10 -9.61
C LEU A 145 12.39 3.96 -10.26
N SER A 146 13.33 3.29 -9.60
CA SER A 146 14.65 2.99 -10.18
C SER A 146 14.54 2.09 -11.42
N CYS A 147 13.62 1.11 -11.42
CA CYS A 147 13.30 0.29 -12.59
C CYS A 147 12.84 1.16 -13.76
N LEU A 148 11.83 2.02 -13.54
CA LEU A 148 11.31 2.91 -14.60
C LEU A 148 12.39 3.84 -15.15
N MET A 149 13.23 4.41 -14.28
CA MET A 149 14.32 5.29 -14.70
C MET A 149 15.40 4.55 -15.51
N ALA A 150 15.78 3.34 -15.08
CA ALA A 150 16.72 2.50 -15.81
C ALA A 150 16.15 2.10 -17.18
N TYR A 151 14.87 1.74 -17.24
CA TYR A 151 14.18 1.43 -18.49
C TYR A 151 14.15 2.63 -19.44
N MET A 152 13.78 3.81 -18.93
CA MET A 152 13.80 5.06 -19.72
C MET A 152 15.20 5.37 -20.27
N GLN A 153 16.26 5.03 -19.54
CA GLN A 153 17.63 5.18 -20.03
C GLN A 153 17.99 4.13 -21.10
N ALA A 154 17.47 2.90 -21.01
CA ALA A 154 17.68 1.84 -22.00
C ALA A 154 17.06 2.16 -23.38
N ILE A 155 15.88 2.79 -23.38
CA ILE A 155 15.13 3.11 -24.60
C ILE A 155 15.63 4.39 -25.29
N ARG A 156 16.41 5.24 -24.60
CA ARG A 156 16.95 6.48 -25.19
C ARG A 156 17.77 6.19 -26.46
N PRO A 157 17.63 7.05 -27.49
CA PRO A 157 18.48 6.97 -28.68
C PRO A 157 19.94 7.23 -28.29
N ASN A 158 20.87 6.46 -28.87
CA ASN A 158 22.32 6.54 -28.65
C ASN A 158 22.82 6.18 -27.23
N THR A 159 22.03 5.44 -26.44
CA THR A 159 22.52 4.91 -25.15
C THR A 159 23.68 3.93 -25.35
N ARG A 160 24.84 4.24 -24.75
CA ARG A 160 26.10 3.48 -24.88
C ARG A 160 26.02 2.02 -24.41
N SER A 161 25.20 1.72 -23.39
CA SER A 161 25.05 0.37 -22.82
C SER A 161 23.57 0.02 -22.62
N ARG A 162 22.83 -0.17 -23.71
CA ARG A 162 21.39 -0.52 -23.66
C ARG A 162 21.14 -1.79 -22.83
N ASN A 163 21.86 -2.86 -23.12
CA ASN A 163 21.69 -4.14 -22.42
C ASN A 163 22.03 -4.03 -20.94
N GLY A 164 23.01 -3.20 -20.58
CA GLY A 164 23.33 -2.92 -19.18
C GLY A 164 22.17 -2.23 -18.46
N TRP A 165 21.55 -1.22 -19.08
CA TRP A 165 20.39 -0.55 -18.49
C TRP A 165 19.14 -1.43 -18.41
N LEU A 166 18.92 -2.31 -19.41
CA LEU A 166 17.87 -3.33 -19.33
C LEU A 166 18.13 -4.27 -18.16
N LEU A 167 19.35 -4.79 -18.00
CA LEU A 167 19.72 -5.63 -16.85
C LEU A 167 19.49 -4.91 -15.53
N VAL A 168 19.85 -3.62 -15.42
CA VAL A 168 19.54 -2.83 -14.22
C VAL A 168 18.03 -2.74 -13.99
N SER A 169 17.24 -2.46 -15.03
CA SER A 169 15.76 -2.42 -14.94
C SER A 169 15.19 -3.74 -14.41
N VAL A 170 15.64 -4.85 -14.98
CA VAL A 170 15.32 -6.24 -14.61
C VAL A 170 15.64 -6.52 -13.14
N LEU A 171 16.83 -6.13 -12.67
CA LEU A 171 17.25 -6.31 -11.28
C LEU A 171 16.43 -5.44 -10.33
N MET A 172 16.14 -4.20 -10.70
CA MET A 172 15.31 -3.28 -9.91
C MET A 172 13.85 -3.77 -9.83
N ALA A 173 13.27 -4.27 -10.93
CA ALA A 173 11.95 -4.89 -10.92
C ALA A 173 11.90 -6.11 -10.00
N THR A 174 12.94 -6.95 -10.03
CA THR A 174 13.08 -8.10 -9.13
C THR A 174 13.17 -7.66 -7.68
N GLY A 175 14.04 -6.70 -7.36
CA GLY A 175 14.16 -6.12 -6.01
C GLY A 175 12.84 -5.50 -5.51
N SER A 176 12.09 -4.87 -6.41
CA SER A 176 10.75 -4.34 -6.13
C SER A 176 9.80 -5.46 -5.72
N MET A 177 9.72 -6.55 -6.50
CA MET A 177 8.84 -7.69 -6.22
C MET A 177 9.24 -8.46 -4.94
N LEU A 178 10.55 -8.60 -4.67
CA LEU A 178 11.08 -9.24 -3.47
C LEU A 178 10.91 -8.39 -2.20
N SER A 179 10.74 -7.07 -2.35
CA SER A 179 10.36 -6.18 -1.25
C SER A 179 8.87 -6.30 -0.97
N LYS A 180 8.06 -6.33 -2.04
CA LYS A 180 6.60 -6.49 -1.98
C LYS A 180 6.04 -7.01 -3.29
N GLU A 181 5.05 -7.89 -3.20
CA GLU A 181 4.45 -8.60 -4.33
C GLU A 181 3.94 -7.72 -5.48
N HIS A 182 3.48 -6.51 -5.17
CA HIS A 182 2.95 -5.56 -6.16
C HIS A 182 4.02 -4.93 -7.05
N GLY A 183 5.29 -5.05 -6.67
CA GLY A 183 6.43 -4.49 -7.41
C GLY A 183 6.55 -4.99 -8.85
N ILE A 184 5.95 -6.15 -9.17
CA ILE A 184 5.89 -6.72 -10.53
C ILE A 184 5.21 -5.77 -11.54
N THR A 185 4.32 -4.90 -11.07
CA THR A 185 3.60 -3.93 -11.92
C THR A 185 4.52 -2.87 -12.54
N SER A 186 5.78 -2.78 -12.09
CA SER A 186 6.80 -1.93 -12.74
C SER A 186 7.04 -2.34 -14.19
N LEU A 187 7.04 -3.63 -14.49
CA LEU A 187 7.25 -4.16 -15.85
C LEU A 187 6.08 -3.78 -16.79
N ALA A 188 4.84 -3.82 -16.29
CA ALA A 188 3.68 -3.36 -17.04
C ALA A 188 3.79 -1.86 -17.40
N LEU A 189 4.38 -1.07 -16.50
CA LEU A 189 4.65 0.35 -16.74
C LEU A 189 5.81 0.59 -17.70
N CYS A 190 6.85 -0.25 -17.69
CA CYS A 190 7.89 -0.24 -18.73
C CYS A 190 7.27 -0.46 -20.12
N GLY A 191 6.35 -1.42 -20.24
CA GLY A 191 5.56 -1.63 -21.48
C GLY A 191 4.77 -0.39 -21.89
N LEU A 192 4.12 0.31 -20.95
CA LEU A 192 3.41 1.56 -21.26
C LEU A 192 4.36 2.66 -21.73
N ILE A 193 5.53 2.82 -21.09
CA ILE A 193 6.56 3.78 -21.49
C ILE A 193 6.99 3.51 -22.95
N GLU A 194 7.28 2.26 -23.29
CA GLU A 194 7.65 1.83 -24.64
C GLU A 194 6.57 2.20 -25.68
N VAL A 195 5.30 1.89 -25.39
CA VAL A 195 4.17 2.20 -26.27
C VAL A 195 4.04 3.71 -26.48
N THR A 196 4.13 4.50 -25.41
CA THR A 196 3.99 5.97 -25.52
C THR A 196 5.14 6.63 -26.26
N ASP A 197 6.38 6.15 -26.08
CA ASP A 197 7.53 6.63 -26.85
C ASP A 197 7.39 6.27 -28.34
N LYS A 198 6.86 5.07 -28.64
CA LYS A 198 6.63 4.65 -30.02
C LYS A 198 5.53 5.45 -30.71
N ILE A 199 4.38 5.69 -30.06
CA ILE A 199 3.30 6.56 -30.58
C ILE A 199 3.88 7.93 -30.96
N ARG A 200 4.77 8.47 -30.11
CA ARG A 200 5.47 9.73 -30.39
C ARG A 200 6.35 9.66 -31.63
N SER A 201 7.08 8.56 -31.83
CA SER A 201 7.97 8.36 -32.98
C SER A 201 7.22 8.12 -34.30
N LEU A 202 6.16 7.31 -34.30
CA LEU A 202 5.39 6.95 -35.50
C LEU A 202 4.68 8.15 -36.12
N TYR A 203 4.16 9.05 -35.29
CA TYR A 203 3.58 10.32 -35.77
C TYR A 203 4.62 11.33 -36.24
N ALA A 204 5.89 11.18 -35.87
CA ALA A 204 6.96 12.09 -36.27
C ALA A 204 7.61 11.70 -37.61
N GLN A 205 7.52 10.43 -38.01
CA GLN A 205 8.12 9.88 -39.22
C GLN A 205 7.11 8.99 -39.95
N TRP A 206 6.23 9.63 -40.72
CA TRP A 206 5.23 8.98 -41.59
C TRP A 206 5.85 8.46 -42.92
N GLU A 207 7.09 7.98 -42.90
CA GLU A 207 7.73 7.40 -44.10
C GLU A 207 8.02 5.90 -43.94
N GLU A 208 7.79 5.19 -45.04
CA GLU A 208 7.21 3.84 -45.14
C GLU A 208 8.11 2.62 -44.86
N VAL A 209 9.34 2.75 -44.36
CA VAL A 209 10.27 1.60 -44.31
C VAL A 209 10.83 1.30 -42.91
N ALA A 210 10.66 2.21 -41.95
CA ALA A 210 11.18 2.03 -40.58
C ALA A 210 10.30 1.13 -39.69
N CYS A 211 9.10 0.72 -40.12
CA CYS A 211 8.15 -0.01 -39.28
C CYS A 211 8.55 -1.46 -38.97
N SER A 212 9.25 -2.18 -39.86
CA SER A 212 9.57 -3.60 -39.65
C SER A 212 10.73 -3.83 -38.68
N LEU A 213 11.88 -3.18 -38.89
CA LEU A 213 13.07 -3.32 -38.03
C LEU A 213 12.90 -2.70 -36.63
N LEU A 214 12.16 -1.58 -36.52
CA LEU A 214 11.80 -1.03 -35.20
C LEU A 214 10.75 -1.89 -34.48
N ALA A 215 9.84 -2.56 -35.20
CA ALA A 215 8.89 -3.47 -34.56
C ALA A 215 9.61 -4.68 -33.95
N GLU A 216 10.59 -5.27 -34.62
CA GLU A 216 11.36 -6.40 -34.08
C GLU A 216 12.19 -6.04 -32.85
N ALA A 217 12.88 -4.89 -32.86
CA ALA A 217 13.68 -4.43 -31.73
C ALA A 217 12.83 -4.00 -30.52
N VAL A 218 11.61 -3.51 -30.73
CA VAL A 218 10.64 -3.19 -29.67
C VAL A 218 10.00 -4.47 -29.13
N LEU A 219 9.57 -5.36 -30.03
CA LEU A 219 8.93 -6.62 -29.67
C LEU A 219 9.89 -7.50 -28.86
N SER A 220 11.16 -7.60 -29.25
CA SER A 220 12.18 -8.32 -28.49
C SER A 220 12.40 -7.73 -27.09
N ARG A 221 12.34 -6.40 -26.91
CA ARG A 221 12.43 -5.76 -25.58
C ARG A 221 11.21 -6.07 -24.73
N ILE A 222 10.01 -5.92 -25.29
CA ILE A 222 8.75 -6.25 -24.60
C ILE A 222 8.75 -7.73 -24.22
N LEU A 223 9.11 -8.63 -25.14
CA LEU A 223 9.19 -10.06 -24.88
C LEU A 223 10.23 -10.38 -23.81
N CYS A 224 11.41 -9.76 -23.83
CA CYS A 224 12.43 -9.94 -22.80
C CYS A 224 11.92 -9.50 -21.41
N ASP A 225 11.33 -8.31 -21.33
CA ASP A 225 10.78 -7.74 -20.09
C ASP A 225 9.62 -8.60 -19.52
N HIS A 226 8.71 -9.04 -20.39
CA HIS A 226 7.53 -9.81 -19.99
C HIS A 226 7.84 -11.29 -19.73
N SER A 227 8.78 -11.90 -20.47
CA SER A 227 9.24 -13.27 -20.19
C SER A 227 9.92 -13.36 -18.83
N GLN A 228 10.68 -12.35 -18.45
CA GLN A 228 11.22 -12.25 -17.09
C GLN A 228 10.11 -12.04 -16.06
N GLY A 229 9.13 -11.17 -16.33
CA GLY A 229 7.97 -11.01 -15.46
C GLY A 229 7.23 -12.33 -15.24
N ALA A 230 7.03 -13.11 -16.29
CA ALA A 230 6.44 -14.44 -16.23
C ALA A 230 7.30 -15.41 -15.40
N LEU A 231 8.62 -15.40 -15.57
CA LEU A 231 9.54 -16.20 -14.76
C LEU A 231 9.45 -15.84 -13.27
N LEU A 232 9.43 -14.54 -12.94
CA LEU A 232 9.31 -14.06 -11.55
C LEU A 232 7.99 -14.51 -10.90
N VAL A 233 6.89 -14.40 -11.63
CA VAL A 233 5.57 -14.87 -11.18
C VAL A 233 5.57 -16.39 -11.03
N TRP A 234 6.16 -17.13 -11.97
CA TRP A 234 6.26 -18.59 -11.91
C TRP A 234 7.10 -19.05 -10.71
N CYS A 235 8.29 -18.47 -10.50
CA CYS A 235 9.14 -18.78 -9.34
C CYS A 235 8.38 -18.55 -8.02
N ARG A 236 7.64 -17.44 -7.93
CA ARG A 236 6.83 -17.13 -6.75
C ARG A 236 5.70 -18.13 -6.54
N TRP A 237 4.98 -18.47 -7.61
CA TRP A 237 3.89 -19.44 -7.56
C TRP A 237 4.39 -20.83 -7.13
N TRP A 238 5.53 -21.26 -7.66
CA TRP A 238 6.20 -22.50 -7.27
C TRP A 238 6.61 -22.51 -5.78
N LEU A 239 7.17 -21.40 -5.27
CA LEU A 239 7.54 -21.28 -3.85
C LEU A 239 6.35 -21.37 -2.90
N MET A 240 5.19 -20.81 -3.27
CA MET A 240 4.01 -20.74 -2.41
C MET A 240 3.24 -22.08 -2.28
N GLY A 241 3.58 -23.09 -3.07
CA GLY A 241 2.94 -24.42 -3.01
C GLY A 241 1.53 -24.45 -3.61
N GLU A 242 1.32 -23.74 -4.72
CA GLU A 242 0.13 -23.79 -5.59
C GLU A 242 -1.21 -23.33 -4.99
N LYS A 243 -1.26 -22.93 -3.71
CA LYS A 243 -2.49 -22.43 -3.06
C LYS A 243 -2.45 -20.92 -2.82
N LEU A 244 -3.49 -20.24 -3.29
CA LEU A 244 -3.75 -18.84 -2.94
C LEU A 244 -4.21 -18.72 -1.48
N PRO A 245 -3.95 -17.58 -0.82
CA PRO A 245 -4.47 -17.33 0.51
C PRO A 245 -6.01 -17.36 0.51
N THR A 246 -6.58 -18.03 1.50
CA THR A 246 -8.03 -18.07 1.71
C THR A 246 -8.43 -16.91 2.59
N PHE A 247 -9.28 -16.02 2.07
CA PHE A 247 -9.85 -14.92 2.84
C PHE A 247 -11.23 -15.28 3.38
N THR A 248 -11.63 -14.63 4.47
CA THR A 248 -12.92 -14.83 5.11
C THR A 248 -13.85 -13.64 4.85
N GLU A 249 -15.16 -13.83 5.08
CA GLU A 249 -16.15 -12.73 5.03
C GLU A 249 -15.81 -11.59 6.00
N GLN A 250 -15.08 -11.89 7.08
CA GLN A 250 -14.66 -10.91 8.09
C GLN A 250 -13.60 -9.95 7.55
N ASP A 251 -12.74 -10.46 6.66
CA ASP A 251 -11.67 -9.69 6.01
C ASP A 251 -12.25 -8.75 4.96
N ASN A 252 -13.25 -9.22 4.22
CA ASN A 252 -13.90 -8.44 3.18
C ASN A 252 -15.38 -8.84 2.96
N PRO A 253 -16.33 -8.30 3.74
CA PRO A 253 -17.75 -8.66 3.62
C PRO A 253 -18.32 -8.37 2.21
N ALA A 254 -17.81 -7.33 1.55
CA ALA A 254 -18.22 -6.97 0.20
C ALA A 254 -17.76 -7.99 -0.87
N ALA A 255 -16.70 -8.76 -0.62
CA ALA A 255 -16.26 -9.79 -1.56
C ALA A 255 -17.13 -11.05 -1.51
N PHE A 256 -17.62 -11.41 -0.32
CA PHE A 256 -18.33 -12.67 -0.05
C PHE A 256 -19.86 -12.55 -0.05
N HIS A 257 -20.42 -11.34 -0.10
CA HIS A 257 -21.87 -11.13 -0.10
C HIS A 257 -22.58 -11.90 -1.23
N PRO A 258 -23.73 -12.57 -0.98
CA PRO A 258 -24.41 -13.43 -1.96
C PRO A 258 -24.94 -12.66 -3.18
N ASN A 259 -25.42 -11.42 -2.97
CA ASN A 259 -25.94 -10.59 -4.07
C ASN A 259 -24.80 -9.94 -4.87
N CYS A 260 -24.73 -10.26 -6.16
CA CYS A 260 -23.73 -9.71 -7.09
C CYS A 260 -23.80 -8.18 -7.23
N ILE A 261 -25.00 -7.61 -7.25
CA ILE A 261 -25.18 -6.15 -7.39
C ILE A 261 -24.57 -5.44 -6.18
N THR A 262 -24.85 -5.93 -4.97
CA THR A 262 -24.27 -5.40 -3.74
C THR A 262 -22.74 -5.46 -3.76
N ARG A 263 -22.15 -6.56 -4.26
CA ARG A 263 -20.69 -6.68 -4.41
C ARG A 263 -20.14 -5.61 -5.35
N ILE A 264 -20.73 -5.44 -6.53
CA ILE A 264 -20.25 -4.48 -7.54
C ILE A 264 -20.38 -3.05 -7.03
N LEU A 265 -21.56 -2.66 -6.55
CA LEU A 265 -21.81 -1.30 -6.05
C LEU A 265 -20.89 -0.95 -4.87
N THR A 266 -20.72 -1.89 -3.93
CA THR A 266 -19.84 -1.66 -2.79
C THR A 266 -18.37 -1.54 -3.22
N ARG A 267 -17.89 -2.37 -4.15
CA ARG A 267 -16.51 -2.26 -4.69
C ARG A 267 -16.27 -0.92 -5.38
N LEU A 268 -17.20 -0.48 -6.24
CA LEU A 268 -17.10 0.81 -6.93
C LEU A 268 -17.11 1.97 -5.94
N TYR A 269 -17.96 1.89 -4.91
CA TYR A 269 -17.99 2.87 -3.84
C TYR A 269 -16.66 2.92 -3.06
N VAL A 270 -16.07 1.76 -2.73
CA VAL A 270 -14.74 1.65 -2.12
C VAL A 270 -13.66 2.29 -2.99
N TYR A 271 -13.70 2.13 -4.32
CA TYR A 271 -12.77 2.83 -5.20
C TYR A 271 -12.93 4.35 -5.13
N SER A 272 -14.17 4.84 -5.07
CA SER A 272 -14.44 6.27 -4.87
C SER A 272 -13.93 6.79 -3.51
N LEU A 273 -13.97 5.96 -2.46
CA LEU A 273 -13.41 6.27 -1.16
C LEU A 273 -11.88 6.33 -1.20
N ASN A 274 -11.21 5.41 -1.91
CA ASN A 274 -9.77 5.48 -2.15
C ASN A 274 -9.40 6.80 -2.85
N LEU A 275 -10.11 7.18 -3.92
CA LEU A 275 -9.90 8.46 -4.60
C LEU A 275 -10.12 9.67 -3.68
N ARG A 276 -11.16 9.63 -2.84
CA ARG A 276 -11.40 10.66 -1.83
C ARG A 276 -10.25 10.79 -0.84
N LEU A 277 -9.67 9.68 -0.37
CA LEU A 277 -8.53 9.71 0.54
C LEU A 277 -7.24 10.24 -0.11
N LEU A 278 -7.06 10.07 -1.42
CA LEU A 278 -5.94 10.66 -2.18
C LEU A 278 -6.09 12.20 -2.27
N VAL A 279 -7.30 12.71 -2.48
CA VAL A 279 -7.56 14.15 -2.61
C VAL A 279 -7.67 14.85 -1.26
N PHE A 280 -8.36 14.22 -0.31
CA PHE A 280 -8.67 14.77 1.00
C PHE A 280 -8.56 13.69 2.09
N PRO A 281 -7.34 13.46 2.62
CA PRO A 281 -7.09 12.42 3.63
C PRO A 281 -7.62 12.84 5.00
N SER A 282 -8.93 12.93 5.21
CA SER A 282 -9.54 13.44 6.45
C SER A 282 -9.71 12.41 7.56
N GLN A 283 -10.13 11.21 7.22
CA GLN A 283 -10.42 10.13 8.15
C GLN A 283 -9.42 9.02 7.87
N LEU A 284 -8.41 8.91 8.73
CA LEU A 284 -7.33 7.95 8.59
C LEU A 284 -7.35 6.94 9.75
N SER A 285 -7.56 5.66 9.45
CA SER A 285 -7.48 4.51 10.34
C SER A 285 -6.49 3.45 9.81
N HIS A 286 -5.69 2.87 10.70
CA HIS A 286 -4.76 1.78 10.34
C HIS A 286 -5.50 0.48 9.97
N ASP A 287 -6.72 0.30 10.46
CA ASP A 287 -7.55 -0.87 10.15
C ASP A 287 -8.97 -0.44 9.76
N TRP A 288 -9.45 -0.96 8.64
CA TRP A 288 -10.79 -0.78 8.08
C TRP A 288 -11.51 -2.13 7.88
N SER A 289 -11.08 -3.18 8.56
CA SER A 289 -11.70 -4.50 8.52
C SER A 289 -13.12 -4.51 9.09
N ALA A 290 -13.79 -5.68 9.01
CA ALA A 290 -15.15 -5.89 9.49
C ALA A 290 -16.16 -4.91 8.86
N ASN A 291 -17.22 -4.55 9.58
CA ASN A 291 -18.30 -3.68 9.09
C ASN A 291 -17.95 -2.17 9.12
N SER A 292 -16.67 -1.82 8.92
CA SER A 292 -16.23 -0.42 8.91
C SER A 292 -16.83 0.38 7.75
N ILE A 293 -17.16 -0.28 6.64
CA ILE A 293 -17.83 0.32 5.49
C ILE A 293 -19.14 -0.40 5.25
N ALA A 294 -20.25 0.33 5.40
CA ALA A 294 -21.58 -0.23 5.15
C ALA A 294 -21.74 -0.64 3.69
N LEU A 295 -22.30 -1.84 3.46
CA LEU A 295 -22.56 -2.35 2.12
C LEU A 295 -23.58 -1.47 1.37
N VAL A 296 -23.44 -1.40 0.05
CA VAL A 296 -24.36 -0.66 -0.83
C VAL A 296 -25.33 -1.66 -1.47
N HIS A 297 -26.56 -1.71 -0.95
CA HIS A 297 -27.55 -2.71 -1.39
C HIS A 297 -28.36 -2.29 -2.62
N SER A 298 -28.50 -0.97 -2.88
CA SER A 298 -29.37 -0.43 -3.91
C SER A 298 -28.63 0.51 -4.87
N ILE A 299 -29.07 0.54 -6.13
CA ILE A 299 -28.58 1.47 -7.16
C ILE A 299 -28.99 2.91 -6.82
N PHE A 300 -30.11 3.10 -6.12
CA PHE A 300 -30.61 4.41 -5.71
C PHE A 300 -29.99 4.95 -4.41
N ASP A 301 -29.01 4.25 -3.85
CA ASP A 301 -28.27 4.74 -2.70
C ASP A 301 -27.55 6.05 -3.05
N VAL A 302 -27.69 7.07 -2.21
CA VAL A 302 -27.05 8.38 -2.39
C VAL A 302 -25.54 8.27 -2.59
N ARG A 303 -24.91 7.26 -2.00
CA ARG A 303 -23.46 7.00 -2.13
C ARG A 303 -23.02 6.73 -3.57
N ASN A 304 -23.92 6.25 -4.43
CA ASN A 304 -23.61 6.02 -5.84
C ASN A 304 -23.37 7.32 -6.62
N TRP A 305 -23.90 8.46 -6.15
CA TRP A 305 -23.54 9.77 -6.73
C TRP A 305 -22.07 10.11 -6.54
N GLN A 306 -21.48 9.77 -5.39
CA GLN A 306 -20.04 9.92 -5.16
C GLN A 306 -19.24 9.06 -6.12
N THR A 307 -19.66 7.81 -6.33
CA THR A 307 -19.05 6.89 -7.30
C THR A 307 -19.11 7.46 -8.71
N LEU A 308 -20.29 7.87 -9.19
CA LEU A 308 -20.47 8.43 -10.53
C LEU A 308 -19.61 9.69 -10.74
N PHE A 309 -19.59 10.59 -9.76
CA PHE A 309 -18.76 11.79 -9.81
C PHE A 309 -17.26 11.46 -9.90
N ALA A 310 -16.78 10.54 -9.07
CA ALA A 310 -15.37 10.14 -9.06
C ALA A 310 -14.95 9.50 -10.39
N PHE A 311 -15.75 8.56 -10.92
CA PHE A 311 -15.48 7.93 -12.21
C PHE A 311 -15.63 8.90 -13.39
N GLY A 312 -16.54 9.87 -13.30
CA GLY A 312 -16.66 10.97 -14.26
C GLY A 312 -15.37 11.78 -14.35
N ILE A 313 -14.80 12.18 -13.21
CA ILE A 313 -13.51 12.89 -13.15
C ILE A 313 -12.39 12.04 -13.77
N VAL A 314 -12.26 10.78 -13.36
CA VAL A 314 -11.21 9.88 -13.89
C VAL A 314 -11.36 9.73 -15.41
N SER A 315 -12.58 9.60 -15.92
CA SER A 315 -12.85 9.49 -17.36
C SER A 315 -12.49 10.77 -18.11
N CYS A 316 -12.83 11.95 -17.57
CA CYS A 316 -12.43 13.24 -18.15
C CYS A 316 -10.90 13.41 -18.17
N VAL A 317 -10.21 13.02 -17.09
CA VAL A 317 -8.74 13.06 -17.03
C VAL A 317 -8.12 12.08 -18.03
N ALA A 318 -8.65 10.86 -18.15
CA ALA A 318 -8.19 9.87 -19.11
C ALA A 318 -8.37 10.32 -20.56
N TRP A 319 -9.52 10.94 -20.87
CA TRP A 319 -9.78 11.52 -22.17
C TRP A 319 -8.82 12.69 -22.48
N ALA A 320 -8.64 13.62 -21.53
CA ALA A 320 -7.70 14.73 -21.69
C ALA A 320 -6.25 14.26 -21.86
N ALA A 321 -5.82 13.27 -21.07
CA ALA A 321 -4.50 12.67 -21.13
C ALA A 321 -4.26 11.98 -22.48
N SER A 322 -5.27 11.25 -22.99
CA SER A 322 -5.20 10.59 -24.30
C SER A 322 -5.11 11.61 -25.43
N LYS A 323 -5.94 12.67 -25.38
CA LYS A 323 -5.90 13.77 -26.35
C LYS A 323 -4.53 14.47 -26.33
N GLU A 324 -3.97 14.72 -25.16
CA GLU A 324 -2.68 15.39 -25.04
C GLU A 324 -1.51 14.50 -25.52
N ALA A 325 -1.54 13.21 -25.19
CA ALA A 325 -0.55 12.25 -25.65
C ALA A 325 -0.53 12.15 -27.18
N VAL A 326 -1.70 12.04 -27.82
CA VAL A 326 -1.83 11.88 -29.27
C VAL A 326 -1.62 13.20 -30.02
N TYR A 327 -2.36 14.26 -29.67
CA TYR A 327 -2.35 15.49 -30.46
C TYR A 327 -1.21 16.45 -30.10
N LYS A 328 -0.84 16.56 -28.82
CA LYS A 328 0.24 17.48 -28.38
C LYS A 328 1.59 16.78 -28.24
N ARG A 329 1.66 15.45 -28.43
CA ARG A 329 2.88 14.63 -28.30
C ARG A 329 3.53 14.75 -26.91
N GLN A 330 2.70 14.91 -25.87
CA GLN A 330 3.12 15.01 -24.48
C GLN A 330 2.46 13.88 -23.66
N PRO A 331 3.09 12.71 -23.51
CA PRO A 331 2.49 11.57 -22.83
C PRO A 331 2.53 11.67 -21.30
N SER A 332 2.99 12.79 -20.71
CA SER A 332 3.23 12.87 -19.26
C SER A 332 1.97 12.62 -18.42
N LEU A 333 0.81 13.13 -18.84
CA LEU A 333 -0.47 12.85 -18.17
C LEU A 333 -0.89 11.38 -18.31
N LEU A 334 -0.68 10.77 -19.48
CA LEU A 334 -1.01 9.37 -19.72
C LEU A 334 -0.11 8.44 -18.91
N LEU A 335 1.19 8.73 -18.86
CA LEU A 335 2.15 8.02 -18.02
C LEU A 335 1.81 8.16 -16.53
N SER A 336 1.46 9.38 -16.09
CA SER A 336 1.04 9.62 -14.69
C SER A 336 -0.24 8.85 -14.34
N LEU A 337 -1.19 8.75 -15.28
CA LEU A 337 -2.38 7.93 -15.14
C LEU A 337 -2.05 6.42 -15.14
N GLY A 338 -1.08 5.99 -15.94
CA GLY A 338 -0.56 4.62 -15.93
C GLY A 338 0.05 4.23 -14.60
N VAL A 339 0.89 5.11 -14.02
CA VAL A 339 1.42 4.95 -12.65
C VAL A 339 0.27 4.92 -11.63
N LEU A 340 -0.80 5.70 -11.85
CA LEU A 340 -1.96 5.72 -10.96
C LEU A 340 -2.75 4.39 -10.99
N VAL A 341 -3.04 3.87 -12.18
CA VAL A 341 -4.04 2.81 -12.39
C VAL A 341 -3.43 1.42 -12.42
N LEU A 342 -2.35 1.19 -13.17
CA LEU A 342 -1.83 -0.17 -13.41
C LEU A 342 -1.44 -0.88 -12.10
N PRO A 343 -0.75 -0.21 -11.15
CA PRO A 343 -0.39 -0.87 -9.91
C PRO A 343 -1.55 -1.08 -8.94
N PHE A 344 -2.69 -0.39 -9.14
CA PHE A 344 -3.89 -0.56 -8.34
C PHE A 344 -4.70 -1.81 -8.74
N ILE A 345 -4.53 -2.33 -9.96
CA ILE A 345 -5.31 -3.45 -10.49
C ILE A 345 -5.21 -4.70 -9.60
N PRO A 346 -4.01 -5.19 -9.19
CA PRO A 346 -3.92 -6.38 -8.34
C PRO A 346 -4.62 -6.21 -6.98
N ALA A 347 -4.58 -5.01 -6.40
CA ALA A 347 -5.18 -4.69 -5.10
C ALA A 347 -6.68 -4.34 -5.19
N SER A 348 -7.22 -4.10 -6.38
CA SER A 348 -8.60 -3.66 -6.58
C SER A 348 -9.64 -4.73 -6.23
N GLY A 349 -9.28 -6.02 -6.29
CA GLY A 349 -10.25 -7.09 -6.19
C GLY A 349 -10.94 -7.45 -7.51
N LEU A 350 -10.43 -6.93 -8.65
CA LEU A 350 -10.90 -7.26 -10.00
C LEU A 350 -10.38 -8.61 -10.49
N LEU A 351 -9.09 -8.90 -10.27
CA LEU A 351 -8.45 -10.14 -10.73
C LEU A 351 -8.55 -11.28 -9.71
N PHE A 352 -8.42 -10.96 -8.43
CA PHE A 352 -8.42 -11.94 -7.33
C PHE A 352 -9.20 -11.38 -6.15
N THR A 353 -9.70 -12.25 -5.26
CA THR A 353 -10.30 -11.79 -4.00
C THR A 353 -9.21 -11.25 -3.08
N VAL A 354 -9.52 -10.14 -2.39
CA VAL A 354 -8.56 -9.42 -1.53
C VAL A 354 -9.14 -9.34 -0.13
N GLY A 355 -8.35 -9.70 0.89
CA GLY A 355 -8.75 -9.72 2.30
C GLY A 355 -8.76 -8.37 3.03
N PHE A 356 -9.00 -7.27 2.33
CA PHE A 356 -9.21 -5.98 2.98
C PHE A 356 -10.24 -5.16 2.20
N VAL A 357 -11.07 -4.40 2.91
CA VAL A 357 -12.14 -3.58 2.31
C VAL A 357 -11.59 -2.23 1.85
N LEU A 358 -11.08 -1.46 2.81
CA LEU A 358 -10.26 -0.29 2.61
C LEU A 358 -9.02 -0.52 3.47
N ALA A 359 -7.96 0.21 3.24
CA ALA A 359 -6.81 0.19 4.14
C ALA A 359 -6.12 1.54 4.00
N GLU A 360 -5.09 1.85 4.77
CA GLU A 360 -4.15 2.96 4.48
C GLU A 360 -2.76 2.42 4.10
N ARG A 361 -2.37 1.26 4.65
CA ARG A 361 -1.17 0.47 4.29
C ARG A 361 -1.05 0.10 2.84
N VAL A 362 -2.17 -0.11 2.18
CA VAL A 362 -2.13 -0.48 0.77
C VAL A 362 -1.63 0.79 -0.01
N LEU A 363 -1.78 2.10 0.46
CA LEU A 363 -2.04 3.41 -0.29
C LEU A 363 -0.83 4.28 -0.68
N TYR A 364 0.36 4.22 -0.07
CA TYR A 364 1.16 3.03 0.14
C TYR A 364 1.81 2.63 -1.18
N ILE A 365 2.01 1.32 -1.36
CA ILE A 365 2.65 0.73 -2.54
C ILE A 365 1.92 -0.46 -3.17
N PRO A 366 1.11 -1.32 -2.54
CA PRO A 366 0.07 -2.09 -3.27
C PRO A 366 -0.91 -1.23 -4.09
N ARG A 367 -0.78 0.08 -3.90
CA ARG A 367 -1.56 1.22 -4.29
C ARG A 367 -0.52 2.32 -4.63
N HIS A 368 0.46 1.99 -5.47
CA HIS A 368 1.36 2.92 -6.19
C HIS A 368 0.60 3.95 -7.06
N ALA A 369 -0.72 4.04 -6.88
CA ALA A 369 -1.58 5.13 -7.26
C ALA A 369 -1.01 6.50 -6.91
N GLN A 370 -0.48 6.66 -5.70
CA GLN A 370 -0.16 7.98 -5.16
C GLN A 370 0.98 8.71 -5.89
N PRO A 371 2.13 8.09 -6.25
CA PRO A 371 3.09 8.71 -7.16
C PRO A 371 2.44 9.18 -8.47
N GLY A 372 1.51 8.40 -9.04
CA GLY A 372 0.75 8.76 -10.23
C GLY A 372 -0.22 9.92 -9.99
N PHE A 373 -0.91 9.96 -8.85
CA PHE A 373 -1.77 11.08 -8.46
C PHE A 373 -0.97 12.37 -8.27
N CYS A 374 0.16 12.32 -7.54
CA CYS A 374 1.04 13.46 -7.37
C CYS A 374 1.63 13.92 -8.72
N ALA A 375 1.98 12.98 -9.59
CA ALA A 375 2.44 13.26 -10.96
C ALA A 375 1.35 13.94 -11.81
N LEU A 376 0.11 13.45 -11.76
CA LEU A 376 -1.05 14.06 -12.42
C LEU A 376 -1.30 15.47 -11.89
N PHE A 377 -1.25 15.67 -10.58
CA PHE A 377 -1.39 16.98 -9.95
C PHE A 377 -0.30 17.96 -10.40
N GLY A 378 0.96 17.53 -10.41
CA GLY A 378 2.09 18.35 -10.88
C GLY A 378 1.96 18.72 -12.36
N CYS A 379 1.60 17.75 -13.21
CA CYS A 379 1.34 17.98 -14.63
C CYS A 379 0.13 18.89 -14.86
N ALA A 380 -0.93 18.77 -14.07
CA ALA A 380 -2.11 19.63 -14.18
C ALA A 380 -1.78 21.06 -13.76
N LEU A 381 -1.12 21.25 -12.61
CA LEU A 381 -0.75 22.57 -12.08
C LEU A 381 0.17 23.34 -13.05
N SER A 382 1.08 22.65 -13.73
CA SER A 382 1.94 23.27 -14.73
C SER A 382 1.17 23.78 -15.95
N ARG A 383 0.06 23.12 -16.31
CA ARG A 383 -0.77 23.45 -17.48
C ARG A 383 -1.81 24.55 -17.22
N VAL A 384 -2.08 24.90 -15.96
CA VAL A 384 -3.01 25.98 -15.63
C VAL A 384 -2.37 27.33 -15.95
N ASN A 385 -2.77 27.98 -17.05
CA ASN A 385 -2.22 29.28 -17.45
C ASN A 385 -3.05 30.49 -16.96
N ILE A 386 -4.21 30.24 -16.34
CA ILE A 386 -5.12 31.29 -15.85
C ILE A 386 -4.59 31.96 -14.57
N VAL A 387 -3.72 31.28 -13.83
CA VAL A 387 -3.14 31.75 -12.57
C VAL A 387 -1.65 32.05 -12.73
N SER A 388 -1.18 33.11 -12.07
CA SER A 388 0.23 33.50 -12.07
C SER A 388 1.10 32.48 -11.32
N SER A 389 2.40 32.40 -11.65
CA SER A 389 3.34 31.51 -10.94
C SER A 389 3.42 31.80 -9.44
N LYS A 390 3.25 33.08 -9.02
CA LYS A 390 3.17 33.45 -7.60
C LYS A 390 1.94 32.82 -6.92
N GLN A 391 0.77 32.86 -7.56
CA GLN A 391 -0.45 32.22 -7.04
C GLN A 391 -0.30 30.70 -6.96
N LYS A 392 0.30 30.06 -7.98
CA LYS A 392 0.59 28.62 -7.94
C LYS A 392 1.51 28.26 -6.77
N LEU A 393 2.56 29.05 -6.55
CA LEU A 393 3.50 28.85 -5.46
C LEU A 393 2.82 29.00 -4.09
N VAL A 394 2.01 30.05 -3.90
CA VAL A 394 1.25 30.26 -2.65
C VAL A 394 0.27 29.12 -2.40
N PHE A 395 -0.42 28.65 -3.45
CA PHE A 395 -1.31 27.50 -3.36
C PHE A 395 -0.55 26.24 -2.95
N LEU A 396 0.59 25.96 -3.59
CA LEU A 396 1.43 24.80 -3.27
C LEU A 396 1.97 24.85 -1.84
N ILE A 397 2.47 26.00 -1.38
CA ILE A 397 2.97 26.19 -0.01
C ILE A 397 1.84 25.96 1.00
N THR A 398 0.66 26.54 0.75
CA THR A 398 -0.51 26.35 1.63
C THR A 398 -0.92 24.88 1.70
N LEU A 399 -1.03 24.21 0.54
CA LEU A 399 -1.39 22.80 0.47
C LEU A 399 -0.36 21.92 1.18
N CYS A 400 0.94 22.13 0.91
CA CYS A 400 2.02 21.39 1.56
C CYS A 400 2.07 21.63 3.06
N SER A 401 1.75 22.84 3.53
CA SER A 401 1.70 23.15 4.96
C SER A 401 0.53 22.45 5.65
N LEU A 402 -0.67 22.48 5.05
CA LEU A 402 -1.85 21.79 5.58
C LEU A 402 -1.62 20.26 5.66
N PHE A 403 -1.06 19.69 4.59
CA PHE A 403 -0.76 18.26 4.54
C PHE A 403 0.39 17.90 5.47
N GLY A 404 1.46 18.71 5.53
CA GLY A 404 2.57 18.53 6.44
C GLY A 404 2.15 18.55 7.91
N VAL A 405 1.33 19.52 8.32
CA VAL A 405 0.76 19.58 9.68
C VAL A 405 -0.05 18.31 9.98
N LYS A 406 -0.89 17.88 9.04
CA LYS A 406 -1.68 16.66 9.21
C LYS A 406 -0.83 15.40 9.30
N THR A 407 0.26 15.31 8.54
CA THR A 407 1.24 14.22 8.63
C THR A 407 1.91 14.19 10.00
N VAL A 408 2.38 15.35 10.49
CA VAL A 408 2.96 15.46 11.84
C VAL A 408 1.97 15.04 12.92
N LEU A 409 0.70 15.45 12.81
CA LEU A 409 -0.35 15.02 13.75
C LEU A 409 -0.62 13.51 13.65
N ARG A 410 -0.67 12.96 12.44
CA ARG A 410 -0.90 11.52 12.22
C ARG A 410 0.26 10.68 12.72
N ASN A 411 1.51 11.16 12.65
CA ASN A 411 2.68 10.46 13.20
C ASN A 411 2.56 10.23 14.71
N ARG A 412 1.90 11.15 15.45
CA ARG A 412 1.66 10.97 16.90
C ARG A 412 0.78 9.77 17.22
N ALA A 413 -0.11 9.39 16.30
CA ALA A 413 -0.93 8.18 16.46
C ALA A 413 -0.08 6.91 16.48
N TRP A 414 1.09 6.92 15.83
CA TRP A 414 1.98 5.76 15.72
C TRP A 414 3.06 5.71 16.81
N GLN A 415 3.02 6.60 17.80
CA GLN A 415 4.04 6.63 18.87
C GLN A 415 4.01 5.38 19.74
N ASN A 416 2.82 4.87 20.07
CA ASN A 416 2.65 3.70 20.91
C ASN A 416 1.32 3.00 20.61
N ARG A 417 1.16 1.79 21.15
CA ARG A 417 0.02 0.90 20.86
C ARG A 417 -1.31 1.51 21.32
N ASP A 418 -1.34 2.22 22.45
CA ASP A 418 -2.54 2.90 22.98
C ASP A 418 -3.00 4.04 22.05
N SER A 419 -2.09 4.94 21.68
CA SER A 419 -2.36 6.07 20.78
C SER A 419 -2.89 5.61 19.42
N LEU A 420 -2.33 4.52 18.87
CA LEU A 420 -2.71 3.98 17.57
C LEU A 420 -4.13 3.42 17.59
N ILE A 421 -4.47 2.67 18.64
CA ILE A 421 -5.79 2.08 18.82
C ILE A 421 -6.84 3.17 19.09
N ARG A 422 -6.55 4.13 19.98
CA ARG A 422 -7.44 5.27 20.26
C ARG A 422 -7.71 6.12 19.02
N SER A 423 -6.68 6.39 18.23
CA SER A 423 -6.82 7.10 16.95
C SER A 423 -7.72 6.33 15.98
N GLY A 424 -7.62 4.99 15.93
CA GLY A 424 -8.50 4.15 15.13
C GLY A 424 -9.95 4.21 15.62
N LEU A 425 -10.19 4.06 16.92
CA LEU A 425 -11.53 4.10 17.52
C LEU A 425 -12.20 5.48 17.41
N HIS A 426 -11.43 6.56 17.37
CA HIS A 426 -11.98 7.90 17.10
C HIS A 426 -12.55 8.01 15.68
N VAL A 427 -11.95 7.31 14.70
CA VAL A 427 -12.42 7.32 13.30
C VAL A 427 -13.51 6.27 13.08
N LEU A 428 -13.35 5.10 13.68
CA LEU A 428 -14.23 3.93 13.53
C LEU A 428 -14.70 3.44 14.91
N PRO A 429 -15.64 4.14 15.56
CA PRO A 429 -16.08 3.82 16.93
C PRO A 429 -16.85 2.51 17.03
N HIS A 430 -17.28 1.93 15.90
CA HIS A 430 -18.05 0.68 15.84
C HIS A 430 -17.24 -0.50 15.29
N ASN A 431 -15.92 -0.39 15.23
CA ASN A 431 -15.07 -1.46 14.72
C ASN A 431 -14.78 -2.48 15.83
N ALA A 432 -15.31 -3.70 15.66
CA ALA A 432 -15.16 -4.80 16.61
C ALA A 432 -13.69 -5.19 16.86
N LYS A 433 -12.86 -5.22 15.81
CA LYS A 433 -11.46 -5.61 15.89
C LYS A 433 -10.62 -4.59 16.64
N LEU A 434 -10.88 -3.29 16.45
CA LEU A 434 -10.22 -2.23 17.22
C LEU A 434 -10.59 -2.30 18.71
N HIS A 435 -11.85 -2.57 19.04
CA HIS A 435 -12.26 -2.78 20.43
C HIS A 435 -11.62 -4.03 21.05
N TYR A 436 -11.55 -5.14 20.32
CA TYR A 436 -10.85 -6.34 20.76
C TYR A 436 -9.35 -6.09 21.02
N ASN A 437 -8.67 -5.42 20.09
CA ASN A 437 -7.26 -5.06 20.24
C ASN A 437 -7.03 -4.12 21.43
N PHE A 438 -7.99 -3.21 21.70
CA PHE A 438 -7.91 -2.35 22.87
C PHE A 438 -8.11 -3.14 24.16
N GLY A 439 -9.06 -4.08 24.18
CA GLY A 439 -9.26 -5.01 25.28
C GLY A 439 -8.00 -5.82 25.60
N ASN A 440 -7.29 -6.31 24.58
CA ASN A 440 -6.01 -7.00 24.77
C ASN A 440 -4.96 -6.07 25.41
N LEU A 441 -4.81 -4.84 24.90
CA LEU A 441 -3.89 -3.87 25.48
C LEU A 441 -4.24 -3.53 26.95
N LEU A 442 -5.52 -3.39 27.28
CA LEU A 442 -5.99 -3.12 28.64
C LEU A 442 -5.75 -4.31 29.56
N LYS A 443 -5.92 -5.53 29.05
CA LYS A 443 -5.56 -6.76 29.77
C LYS A 443 -4.07 -6.82 30.06
N ASP A 444 -3.25 -6.53 29.05
CA ASP A 444 -1.77 -6.52 29.15
C ASP A 444 -1.26 -5.40 30.09
N THR A 445 -2.07 -4.38 30.34
CA THR A 445 -1.77 -3.25 31.26
C THR A 445 -2.52 -3.33 32.59
N GLU A 446 -2.94 -4.53 32.99
CA GLU A 446 -3.56 -4.83 34.30
C GLU A 446 -4.87 -4.05 34.58
N ARG A 447 -5.65 -3.75 33.54
CA ARG A 447 -6.96 -3.07 33.62
C ARG A 447 -8.10 -3.98 33.15
N PRO A 448 -8.40 -5.09 33.85
CA PRO A 448 -9.31 -6.13 33.36
C PRO A 448 -10.76 -5.64 33.23
N ILE A 449 -11.24 -4.77 34.12
CA ILE A 449 -12.63 -4.27 34.07
C ILE A 449 -12.89 -3.46 32.78
N GLU A 450 -11.94 -2.60 32.40
CA GLU A 450 -12.04 -1.83 31.15
C GLU A 450 -11.87 -2.74 29.93
N ALA A 451 -11.00 -3.75 30.02
CA ALA A 451 -10.84 -4.75 28.97
C ALA A 451 -12.16 -5.50 28.70
N MET A 452 -12.90 -5.89 29.75
CA MET A 452 -14.20 -6.54 29.64
C MET A 452 -15.20 -5.68 28.87
N ASN A 453 -15.35 -4.40 29.21
CA ASN A 453 -16.24 -3.47 28.49
C ASN A 453 -15.87 -3.36 27.00
N HIS A 454 -14.58 -3.38 26.68
CA HIS A 454 -14.13 -3.37 25.29
C HIS A 454 -14.37 -4.70 24.56
N TYR A 455 -14.24 -5.85 25.21
CA TYR A 455 -14.63 -7.14 24.63
C TYR A 455 -16.15 -7.24 24.43
N GLU A 456 -16.95 -6.77 25.37
CA GLU A 456 -18.40 -6.69 25.24
C GLU A 456 -18.82 -5.83 24.05
N LYS A 457 -18.18 -4.66 23.86
CA LYS A 457 -18.38 -3.83 22.66
C LYS A 457 -17.96 -4.57 21.39
N ALA A 458 -16.83 -5.28 21.40
CA ALA A 458 -16.39 -6.07 20.25
C ALA A 458 -17.43 -7.13 19.88
N ILE A 459 -17.98 -7.84 20.86
CA ILE A 459 -19.05 -8.83 20.68
C ILE A 459 -20.37 -8.17 20.27
N LYS A 460 -20.70 -6.99 20.80
CA LYS A 460 -21.90 -6.24 20.37
C LYS A 460 -21.85 -5.88 18.89
N TYR A 461 -20.71 -5.42 18.41
CA TYR A 461 -20.53 -5.07 16.99
C TYR A 461 -20.30 -6.29 16.11
N TRP A 462 -19.82 -7.39 16.69
CA TRP A 462 -19.63 -8.66 16.00
C TRP A 462 -19.88 -9.85 16.95
N PRO A 463 -21.13 -10.35 17.01
CA PRO A 463 -21.55 -11.41 17.94
C PRO A 463 -20.88 -12.77 17.74
N GLU A 464 -20.21 -12.96 16.61
CA GLU A 464 -19.60 -14.25 16.24
C GLU A 464 -18.07 -14.23 16.42
N TYR A 465 -17.51 -13.22 17.10
CA TYR A 465 -16.05 -13.05 17.23
C TYR A 465 -15.44 -14.04 18.22
N PRO A 466 -14.81 -15.16 17.77
CA PRO A 466 -14.45 -16.26 18.68
C PRO A 466 -13.40 -15.85 19.71
N SER A 467 -12.38 -15.09 19.27
CA SER A 467 -11.30 -14.63 20.14
C SER A 467 -11.76 -13.62 21.19
N ALA A 468 -12.74 -12.76 20.86
CA ALA A 468 -13.32 -11.85 21.85
C ALA A 468 -14.13 -12.61 22.91
N HIS A 469 -14.93 -13.61 22.50
CA HIS A 469 -15.62 -14.50 23.42
C HIS A 469 -14.63 -15.24 24.34
N ASN A 470 -13.57 -15.83 23.78
CA ASN A 470 -12.54 -16.53 24.58
C ASN A 470 -11.88 -15.60 25.60
N ASN A 471 -11.47 -14.39 25.20
CA ASN A 471 -10.76 -13.48 26.09
C ASN A 471 -11.67 -12.88 27.16
N LEU A 472 -12.94 -12.61 26.83
CA LEU A 472 -13.94 -12.20 27.82
C LEU A 472 -14.23 -13.33 28.82
N GLY A 473 -14.43 -14.56 28.35
CA GLY A 473 -14.62 -15.74 29.20
C GLY A 473 -13.44 -15.97 30.14
N THR A 474 -12.21 -15.75 29.66
CA THR A 474 -10.99 -15.85 30.49
C THR A 474 -11.03 -14.85 31.67
N LEU A 475 -11.44 -13.60 31.43
CA LEU A 475 -11.56 -12.59 32.49
C LEU A 475 -12.72 -12.87 33.45
N LEU A 476 -13.82 -13.41 32.93
CA LEU A 476 -15.00 -13.78 33.72
C LEU A 476 -14.82 -15.04 34.55
N SER A 477 -13.88 -15.92 34.21
CA SER A 477 -13.69 -17.23 34.87
C SER A 477 -13.60 -17.16 36.41
N SER A 478 -13.00 -16.09 36.93
CA SER A 478 -12.85 -15.85 38.37
C SER A 478 -14.06 -15.18 39.03
N MET A 479 -14.96 -14.57 38.24
CA MET A 479 -16.12 -13.80 38.71
C MET A 479 -17.43 -14.56 38.55
N ASP A 480 -17.62 -15.21 37.41
CA ASP A 480 -18.80 -16.00 37.05
C ASP A 480 -18.40 -17.12 36.08
N ALA A 481 -18.20 -18.31 36.63
CA ALA A 481 -17.80 -19.49 35.87
C ALA A 481 -18.88 -19.93 34.87
N SER A 482 -20.16 -19.72 35.16
CA SER A 482 -21.25 -20.10 34.26
C SER A 482 -21.27 -19.22 33.02
N LEU A 483 -21.12 -17.91 33.22
CA LEU A 483 -21.04 -16.95 32.12
C LEU A 483 -19.76 -17.17 31.29
N ALA A 484 -18.63 -17.44 31.95
CA ALA A 484 -17.38 -17.79 31.27
C ALA A 484 -17.53 -19.02 30.36
N GLU A 485 -18.17 -20.09 30.85
CA GLU A 485 -18.44 -21.30 30.08
C GLU A 485 -19.30 -20.98 28.83
N GLN A 486 -20.34 -20.15 28.96
CA GLN A 486 -21.17 -19.74 27.84
C GLN A 486 -20.34 -19.02 26.75
N HIS A 487 -19.42 -18.15 27.15
CA HIS A 487 -18.52 -17.49 26.21
C HIS A 487 -17.56 -18.48 25.54
N PHE A 488 -16.97 -19.44 26.27
CA PHE A 488 -16.12 -20.46 25.67
C PHE A 488 -16.87 -21.36 24.68
N ARG A 489 -18.08 -21.82 25.03
CA ARG A 489 -18.97 -22.56 24.12
C ARG A 489 -19.31 -21.76 22.87
N SER A 490 -19.53 -20.46 23.01
CA SER A 490 -19.80 -19.57 21.87
C SER A 490 -18.57 -19.45 20.96
N ALA A 491 -17.36 -19.32 21.52
CA ALA A 491 -16.12 -19.30 20.74
C ALA A 491 -15.91 -20.62 19.96
N VAL A 492 -16.13 -21.77 20.61
CA VAL A 492 -16.01 -23.09 19.96
C VAL A 492 -17.09 -23.32 18.90
N LYS A 493 -18.32 -22.84 19.12
CA LYS A 493 -19.39 -22.92 18.12
C LYS A 493 -19.02 -22.21 16.81
N GLN A 494 -18.36 -21.05 16.93
CA GLN A 494 -17.96 -20.25 15.77
C GLN A 494 -16.63 -20.70 15.16
N ALA A 495 -15.74 -21.25 15.97
CA ALA A 495 -14.47 -21.83 15.52
C ALA A 495 -14.23 -23.17 16.23
N SER A 496 -14.69 -24.26 15.62
CA SER A 496 -14.64 -25.61 16.21
C SER A 496 -13.24 -26.08 16.60
N CYS A 497 -12.20 -25.55 15.94
CA CYS A 497 -10.80 -25.84 16.21
C CYS A 497 -10.10 -24.74 17.04
N HIS A 498 -10.82 -23.87 17.76
CA HIS A 498 -10.21 -22.79 18.54
C HIS A 498 -9.51 -23.35 19.80
N SER A 499 -8.22 -23.66 19.68
CA SER A 499 -7.39 -24.31 20.70
C SER A 499 -7.54 -23.71 22.11
N ASN A 500 -7.42 -22.38 22.25
CA ASN A 500 -7.50 -21.72 23.56
C ASN A 500 -8.90 -21.84 24.20
N ALA A 501 -9.96 -21.84 23.38
CA ALA A 501 -11.32 -21.92 23.90
C ALA A 501 -11.66 -23.35 24.32
N LEU A 502 -11.17 -24.34 23.57
CA LEU A 502 -11.26 -25.75 23.95
C LEU A 502 -10.46 -26.03 25.24
N PHE A 503 -9.25 -25.47 25.35
CA PHE A 503 -8.41 -25.60 26.54
C PHE A 503 -9.05 -24.96 27.77
N ASN A 504 -9.65 -23.78 27.64
CA ASN A 504 -10.30 -23.10 28.77
C ASN A 504 -11.65 -23.73 29.17
N LEU A 505 -12.26 -24.53 28.29
CA LEU A 505 -13.52 -25.23 28.54
C LEU A 505 -13.32 -26.62 29.16
N GLY A 506 -12.21 -27.28 28.84
CA GLY A 506 -11.81 -28.56 29.42
C GLY A 506 -11.17 -28.37 30.79
#